data_AF-A0A1A9UK59-F1
#
_entry.id   AF-A0A1A9UK59-F1
#
_cell.length_a   1.000
_cell.length_b   1.000
_cell.length_c   1.000
_cell.angle_alpha   90.00
_cell.angle_beta   90.00
_cell.angle_gamma   90.00
#
_symmetry.space_group_name_H-M   'P 1'
#
loop_
_entity.id
_entity.type
_entity.pdbx_description
1 polymer ?
#
loop_
_entity_poly.entity_id
_entity_poly.type
_entity_poly.pdbx_seq_one_letter_code
_entity_poly.pdbx_strand_id
1 'polypeptide(L)'
;MSQPFLKWTNNIRWKNNPAYIKAWKNGITGYPIIDASMHQLKQTGWLHNRLRMISASFLVKNLFVDWRIGEKYFLSYLIDGNLSSNNGGWQWSASTGTDATPYFRIFNPVLQGKKFDYYEIKYISGIAECLNLSEASIKWNIDNVSYNKRLKKYSNHNCALDFIANVIFPQKQAILHKICGIGHRIVHGGKKCTKSAIIDEKILENIKNAIPFAPLHNPAHLIGIQESFKIFPKLIKKNVAVFDTAFHQTMPEESYLYAIPYSFYKDYDIRRYGAHGISHYYEMEDLLLQFVMVSCMSKIKGNVKWFNESKGFGFITPEDGSKDVFVHFSAIQSNGFKTLAEGQRVEFEITNGAKGPSAAHVTTI
;
A
#
# COMPACT_ATOMS: atom_id res chain seq x y z
N MET A 1 11.95 32.56 -2.45
CA MET A 1 11.10 32.06 -1.35
C MET A 1 10.96 30.53 -1.40
N SER A 2 12.07 29.79 -1.35
CA SER A 2 12.08 28.32 -1.47
C SER A 2 12.77 27.64 -0.29
N GLN A 3 12.96 28.39 0.80
CA GLN A 3 13.55 27.87 2.02
C GLN A 3 12.44 27.27 2.89
N PRO A 4 12.71 26.17 3.58
CA PRO A 4 11.76 25.60 4.52
C PRO A 4 11.67 26.51 5.73
N PHE A 5 10.50 26.57 6.38
CA PHE A 5 10.35 27.32 7.62
C PHE A 5 11.24 26.74 8.73
N LEU A 6 11.36 25.42 8.79
CA LEU A 6 12.28 24.73 9.71
C LEU A 6 13.66 24.57 9.07
N LYS A 7 14.61 25.41 9.48
CA LYS A 7 15.96 25.48 8.88
C LYS A 7 16.69 24.13 8.84
N TRP A 8 16.55 23.29 9.87
CA TRP A 8 17.23 21.99 9.92
C TRP A 8 16.81 21.05 8.77
N THR A 9 15.59 21.20 8.25
CA THR A 9 15.06 20.35 7.18
C THR A 9 15.74 20.57 5.83
N ASN A 10 16.54 21.64 5.69
CA ASN A 10 17.45 21.79 4.54
C ASN A 10 18.49 20.68 4.44
N ASN A 11 18.78 19.99 5.55
CA ASN A 11 19.75 18.90 5.59
C ASN A 11 19.13 17.53 5.22
N ILE A 12 17.81 17.46 4.97
CA ILE A 12 17.16 16.22 4.56
C ILE A 12 17.69 15.80 3.19
N ARG A 13 18.23 14.58 3.12
CA ARG A 13 18.74 13.98 1.89
C ARG A 13 17.63 13.28 1.13
N TRP A 14 16.96 14.01 0.25
CA TRP A 14 15.92 13.47 -0.64
C TRP A 14 16.51 12.49 -1.67
N LYS A 15 15.79 11.40 -1.97
CA LYS A 15 16.24 10.39 -2.94
C LYS A 15 16.11 10.89 -4.38
N ASN A 16 15.05 11.66 -4.67
CA ASN A 16 14.81 12.31 -5.96
C ASN A 16 14.94 11.37 -7.18
N ASN A 17 14.41 10.15 -7.08
CA ASN A 17 14.50 9.19 -8.19
C ASN A 17 13.79 9.75 -9.45
N PRO A 18 14.52 9.96 -10.58
CA PRO A 18 13.95 10.57 -11.77
C PRO A 18 12.78 9.79 -12.38
N ALA A 19 12.83 8.45 -12.32
CA ALA A 19 11.77 7.59 -12.84
C ALA A 19 10.47 7.77 -12.05
N TYR A 20 10.56 7.88 -10.72
CA TYR A 20 9.41 8.08 -9.85
C TYR A 20 8.80 9.47 -10.03
N ILE A 21 9.65 10.50 -10.16
CA ILE A 21 9.19 11.86 -10.46
C ILE A 21 8.46 11.90 -11.81
N LYS A 22 9.01 11.24 -12.84
CA LYS A 22 8.38 11.16 -14.16
C LYS A 22 7.03 10.42 -14.10
N ALA A 23 6.97 9.30 -13.39
CA ALA A 23 5.74 8.53 -13.23
C ALA A 23 4.66 9.34 -12.50
N TRP A 24 5.02 10.03 -11.41
CA TRP A 24 4.12 10.91 -10.66
C TRP A 24 3.62 12.07 -11.51
N LYS A 25 4.51 12.80 -12.19
CA LYS A 25 4.10 13.87 -13.10
C LYS A 25 3.16 13.37 -14.19
N ASN A 26 3.35 12.14 -14.67
CA ASN A 26 2.56 11.57 -15.74
C ASN A 26 1.29 10.84 -15.31
N GLY A 27 1.02 10.69 -14.02
CA GLY A 27 -0.14 9.94 -13.55
C GLY A 27 -0.10 8.45 -13.93
N ILE A 28 1.08 7.84 -13.84
CA ILE A 28 1.31 6.41 -14.11
C ILE A 28 2.04 5.72 -12.94
N THR A 29 1.71 6.14 -11.72
CA THR A 29 2.31 5.65 -10.48
C THR A 29 1.80 4.26 -10.09
N GLY A 30 0.64 3.86 -10.59
CA GLY A 30 -0.03 2.62 -10.18
C GLY A 30 -0.98 2.82 -9.01
N TYR A 31 -1.10 4.04 -8.46
CA TYR A 31 -2.09 4.39 -7.43
C TYR A 31 -3.22 5.21 -8.07
N PRO A 32 -4.42 4.63 -8.27
CA PRO A 32 -5.48 5.26 -9.07
C PRO A 32 -5.85 6.69 -8.65
N ILE A 33 -5.94 6.97 -7.34
CA ILE A 33 -6.27 8.32 -6.86
C ILE A 33 -5.17 9.35 -7.18
N ILE A 34 -3.90 8.93 -7.16
CA ILE A 34 -2.76 9.77 -7.53
C ILE A 34 -2.79 9.99 -9.04
N ASP A 35 -2.95 8.91 -9.80
CA ASP A 35 -2.94 8.95 -11.26
C ASP A 35 -4.07 9.82 -11.81
N ALA A 36 -5.29 9.65 -11.28
CA ALA A 36 -6.44 10.50 -11.60
C ALA A 36 -6.22 11.97 -11.22
N SER A 37 -5.65 12.23 -10.02
CA SER A 37 -5.33 13.57 -9.55
C SER A 37 -4.35 14.28 -10.50
N MET A 38 -3.30 13.58 -10.93
CA MET A 38 -2.28 14.15 -11.81
C MET A 38 -2.80 14.34 -13.24
N HIS A 39 -3.69 13.46 -13.73
CA HIS A 39 -4.39 13.66 -15.00
C HIS A 39 -5.34 14.85 -14.95
N GLN A 40 -6.15 14.99 -13.89
CA GLN A 40 -7.06 16.12 -13.71
C GLN A 40 -6.28 17.44 -13.70
N LEU A 41 -5.20 17.54 -12.91
CA LEU A 41 -4.36 18.73 -12.85
C LEU A 41 -3.86 19.14 -14.24
N LYS A 42 -3.39 18.19 -15.05
CA LYS A 42 -2.91 18.46 -16.42
C LYS A 42 -4.01 18.88 -17.38
N GLN A 43 -5.20 18.29 -17.26
CA GLN A 43 -6.29 18.51 -18.20
C GLN A 43 -7.05 19.81 -17.91
N THR A 44 -7.30 20.11 -16.65
CA THR A 44 -8.18 21.21 -16.24
C THR A 44 -7.44 22.40 -15.64
N GLY A 45 -6.18 22.22 -15.22
CA GLY A 45 -5.45 23.22 -14.45
C GLY A 45 -6.04 23.49 -13.07
N TRP A 46 -6.95 22.63 -12.58
CA TRP A 46 -7.56 22.74 -11.27
C TRP A 46 -7.59 21.41 -10.55
N LEU A 47 -7.33 21.43 -9.24
CA LEU A 47 -7.37 20.25 -8.40
C LEU A 47 -8.06 20.54 -7.07
N HIS A 48 -8.92 19.66 -6.58
CA HIS A 48 -9.50 19.83 -5.25
C HIS A 48 -8.41 19.78 -4.16
N ASN A 49 -8.55 20.56 -3.08
CA ASN A 49 -7.52 20.68 -2.04
C ASN A 49 -7.11 19.32 -1.44
N ARG A 50 -8.07 18.40 -1.23
CA ARG A 50 -7.78 17.04 -0.75
C ARG A 50 -6.83 16.29 -1.68
N LEU A 51 -7.04 16.36 -2.99
CA LEU A 51 -6.18 15.71 -3.99
C LEU A 51 -4.80 16.36 -4.04
N ARG A 52 -4.70 17.69 -3.85
CA ARG A 52 -3.40 18.38 -3.71
C ARG A 52 -2.61 17.82 -2.54
N MET A 53 -3.25 17.68 -1.37
CA MET A 53 -2.63 17.14 -0.17
C MET A 53 -2.17 15.69 -0.34
N ILE A 54 -3.03 14.82 -0.91
CA ILE A 54 -2.73 13.40 -1.14
C ILE A 54 -1.58 13.25 -2.13
N SER A 55 -1.62 13.96 -3.28
CA SER A 55 -0.55 13.93 -4.28
C SER A 55 0.78 14.45 -3.74
N ALA A 56 0.74 15.49 -2.90
CA ALA A 56 1.93 16.05 -2.27
C ALA A 56 2.53 15.11 -1.22
N SER A 57 1.68 14.54 -0.35
CA SER A 57 2.12 13.55 0.65
C SER A 57 2.71 12.31 -0.03
N PHE A 58 2.09 11.82 -1.10
CA PHE A 58 2.62 10.70 -1.87
C PHE A 58 4.02 10.98 -2.45
N LEU A 59 4.21 12.14 -3.08
CA LEU A 59 5.52 12.51 -3.64
C LEU A 59 6.61 12.57 -2.56
N VAL A 60 6.30 13.18 -1.41
CA VAL A 60 7.31 13.46 -0.38
C VAL A 60 7.53 12.27 0.56
N LYS A 61 6.47 11.53 0.92
CA LYS A 61 6.51 10.49 1.96
C LYS A 61 6.63 9.09 1.36
N ASN A 62 5.97 8.80 0.24
CA ASN A 62 6.08 7.49 -0.42
C ASN A 62 7.28 7.42 -1.38
N LEU A 63 7.46 8.45 -2.22
CA LEU A 63 8.55 8.47 -3.20
C LEU A 63 9.85 9.08 -2.67
N PHE A 64 9.81 9.71 -1.50
CA PHE A 64 10.93 10.39 -0.84
C PHE A 64 11.62 11.42 -1.75
N VAL A 65 10.81 12.24 -2.41
CA VAL A 65 11.22 13.31 -3.33
C VAL A 65 11.11 14.68 -2.65
N ASP A 66 12.03 15.59 -2.97
CA ASP A 66 12.01 16.97 -2.49
C ASP A 66 10.70 17.67 -2.89
N TRP A 67 9.99 18.18 -1.88
CA TRP A 67 8.71 18.86 -2.03
C TRP A 67 8.77 20.05 -2.99
N ARG A 68 9.93 20.70 -3.15
CA ARG A 68 10.11 21.82 -4.08
C ARG A 68 9.90 21.43 -5.54
N ILE A 69 10.14 20.16 -5.89
CA ILE A 69 9.90 19.65 -7.23
C ILE A 69 8.40 19.61 -7.50
N GLY A 70 7.63 19.15 -6.51
CA GLY A 70 6.17 19.11 -6.57
C GLY A 70 5.56 20.51 -6.53
N GLU A 71 6.06 21.39 -5.66
CA GLU A 71 5.63 22.78 -5.51
C GLU A 71 5.70 23.55 -6.82
N LYS A 72 6.87 23.53 -7.47
CA LYS A 72 7.08 24.16 -8.78
C LYS A 72 6.18 23.54 -9.85
N TYR A 73 6.02 22.22 -9.83
CA TYR A 73 5.18 21.52 -10.81
C TYR A 73 3.71 21.94 -10.66
N PHE A 74 3.17 21.94 -9.44
CA PHE A 74 1.80 22.36 -9.18
C PHE A 74 1.57 23.82 -9.57
N LEU A 75 2.49 24.71 -9.18
CA LEU A 75 2.38 26.13 -9.53
C LEU A 75 2.40 26.37 -11.04
N SER A 76 3.07 25.51 -11.82
CA SER A 76 3.11 25.63 -13.28
C SER A 76 1.82 25.20 -14.01
N TYR A 77 0.91 24.48 -13.33
CA TYR A 77 -0.34 23.99 -13.92
C TYR A 77 -1.59 24.63 -13.31
N LEU A 78 -1.54 25.01 -12.03
CA LEU A 78 -2.71 25.49 -11.31
C LEU A 78 -3.14 26.88 -11.78
N ILE A 79 -4.31 26.97 -12.39
CA ILE A 79 -4.95 28.23 -12.80
C ILE A 79 -5.29 29.08 -11.57
N ASP A 80 -5.66 28.43 -10.47
CA ASP A 80 -5.89 29.05 -9.16
C ASP A 80 -4.64 29.06 -8.27
N GLY A 81 -3.45 28.90 -8.86
CA GLY A 81 -2.18 28.80 -8.15
C GLY A 81 -1.86 30.06 -7.35
N ASN A 82 -1.96 29.96 -6.02
CA ASN A 82 -1.48 31.00 -5.11
C ASN A 82 -0.16 30.58 -4.46
N LEU A 83 0.86 31.45 -4.53
CA LEU A 83 2.20 31.15 -4.02
C LEU A 83 2.18 30.75 -2.53
N SER A 84 1.47 31.51 -1.69
CA SER A 84 1.41 31.27 -0.25
C SER A 84 0.71 29.95 0.07
N SER A 85 -0.45 29.69 -0.54
CA SER A 85 -1.20 28.45 -0.33
C SER A 85 -0.46 27.22 -0.88
N ASN A 86 0.15 27.33 -2.06
CA ASN A 86 0.90 26.23 -2.66
C ASN A 86 2.14 25.91 -1.84
N ASN A 87 2.98 26.90 -1.55
CA ASN A 87 4.19 26.72 -0.77
C ASN A 87 3.89 26.19 0.64
N GLY A 88 2.93 26.80 1.34
CA GLY A 88 2.50 26.37 2.67
C GLY A 88 1.97 24.93 2.66
N GLY A 89 1.14 24.57 1.68
CA GLY A 89 0.59 23.22 1.55
C GLY A 89 1.66 22.15 1.28
N TRP A 90 2.63 22.44 0.41
CA TRP A 90 3.75 21.53 0.14
C TRP A 90 4.66 21.35 1.35
N GLN A 91 4.96 22.44 2.06
CA GLN A 91 5.74 22.37 3.30
C GLN A 91 4.98 21.65 4.43
N TRP A 92 3.64 21.79 4.47
CA TRP A 92 2.77 21.06 5.40
C TRP A 92 2.83 19.55 5.14
N SER A 93 2.71 19.13 3.87
CA SER A 93 2.81 17.71 3.47
C SER A 93 4.22 17.15 3.65
N ALA A 94 5.25 17.99 3.48
CA ALA A 94 6.64 17.60 3.70
C ALA A 94 7.06 17.61 5.18
N SER A 95 6.25 18.22 6.04
CA SER A 95 6.57 18.46 7.45
C SER A 95 7.81 19.33 7.63
N THR A 96 7.98 20.33 6.76
CA THR A 96 9.05 21.34 6.84
C THR A 96 8.52 22.74 7.17
N GLY A 97 7.19 22.87 7.33
CA GLY A 97 6.48 24.10 7.65
C GLY A 97 6.51 24.47 9.14
N THR A 98 5.82 25.57 9.49
CA THR A 98 5.79 26.12 10.85
C THR A 98 5.07 25.24 11.88
N ASP A 99 4.15 24.37 11.44
CA ASP A 99 3.38 23.45 12.28
C ASP A 99 3.76 21.98 12.03
N ALA A 100 5.02 21.71 11.65
CA ALA A 100 5.45 20.38 11.25
C ALA A 100 5.09 19.33 12.30
N THR A 101 4.23 18.38 11.92
CA THR A 101 4.00 17.14 12.65
C THR A 101 4.43 15.98 11.75
N PRO A 102 5.74 15.64 11.76
CA PRO A 102 6.30 14.71 10.79
C PRO A 102 5.67 13.32 10.82
N TYR A 103 5.08 12.97 11.96
CA TYR A 103 4.67 11.61 12.32
C TYR A 103 3.17 11.33 12.05
N PHE A 104 2.33 12.37 11.94
CA PHE A 104 0.87 12.22 11.81
C PHE A 104 0.32 12.55 10.42
N ARG A 105 1.11 13.17 9.54
CA ARG A 105 0.62 13.73 8.25
C ARG A 105 1.02 12.90 7.05
N ILE A 106 0.65 11.63 7.08
CA ILE A 106 0.85 10.71 5.95
C ILE A 106 -0.53 10.27 5.48
N PHE A 107 -0.80 10.50 4.20
CA PHE A 107 -1.99 9.96 3.57
C PHE A 107 -1.66 8.60 2.99
N ASN A 108 -2.35 7.55 3.45
CA ASN A 108 -2.36 6.28 2.74
C ASN A 108 -3.16 6.46 1.44
N PRO A 109 -2.52 6.48 0.25
CA PRO A 109 -3.20 6.76 -1.02
C PRO A 109 -4.25 5.68 -1.34
N VAL A 110 -4.05 4.44 -0.91
CA VAL A 110 -5.00 3.34 -1.12
C VAL A 110 -6.26 3.57 -0.29
N LEU A 111 -6.12 3.84 1.01
CA LEU A 111 -7.26 4.11 1.88
C LEU A 111 -7.99 5.40 1.51
N GLN A 112 -7.28 6.45 1.11
CA GLN A 112 -7.91 7.66 0.59
C GLN A 112 -8.68 7.38 -0.70
N GLY A 113 -8.09 6.56 -1.60
CA GLY A 113 -8.79 5.99 -2.75
C GLY A 113 -10.09 5.33 -2.32
N LYS A 114 -10.04 4.31 -1.47
CA LYS A 114 -11.20 3.55 -0.98
C LYS A 114 -12.28 4.43 -0.34
N LYS A 115 -11.90 5.52 0.33
CA LYS A 115 -12.84 6.42 1.02
C LYS A 115 -13.68 7.27 0.06
N PHE A 116 -13.11 7.72 -1.05
CA PHE A 116 -13.75 8.65 -1.98
C PHE A 116 -14.17 7.97 -3.29
N ASP A 117 -13.44 6.92 -3.64
CA ASP A 117 -13.64 6.05 -4.78
C ASP A 117 -13.98 4.67 -4.19
N TYR A 118 -15.27 4.40 -3.99
CA TYR A 118 -15.79 3.11 -3.50
C TYR A 118 -15.48 1.91 -4.45
N TYR A 119 -14.56 2.09 -5.41
CA TYR A 119 -14.28 1.26 -6.58
C TYR A 119 -13.51 -0.05 -6.33
N GLU A 120 -13.50 -0.58 -5.11
CA GLU A 120 -13.66 -2.04 -4.99
C GLU A 120 -15.13 -2.42 -5.26
N ILE A 121 -15.74 -1.86 -6.32
CA ILE A 121 -17.03 -2.31 -6.80
C ILE A 121 -16.79 -3.67 -7.46
N LYS A 122 -16.94 -4.72 -6.65
CA LYS A 122 -16.99 -6.10 -7.11
C LYS A 122 -18.30 -6.29 -7.86
N TYR A 123 -18.27 -6.02 -9.16
CA TYR A 123 -19.46 -6.17 -10.00
C TYR A 123 -19.98 -7.60 -10.06
N ILE A 124 -19.04 -8.55 -10.11
CA ILE A 124 -19.28 -9.99 -10.10
C ILE A 124 -18.16 -10.61 -9.26
N SER A 125 -18.51 -11.52 -8.36
CA SER A 125 -17.56 -12.36 -7.62
C SER A 125 -18.11 -13.77 -7.51
N GLY A 126 -17.27 -14.78 -7.35
CA GLY A 126 -17.76 -16.15 -7.22
C GLY A 126 -16.66 -17.18 -7.08
N ILE A 127 -17.08 -18.40 -6.82
CA ILE A 127 -16.23 -19.57 -6.68
C ILE A 127 -16.88 -20.76 -7.40
N ALA A 128 -16.10 -21.44 -8.23
CA ALA A 128 -16.44 -22.77 -8.72
C ALA A 128 -15.62 -23.79 -7.91
N GLU A 129 -16.29 -24.75 -7.31
CA GLU A 129 -15.70 -25.69 -6.36
C GLU A 129 -16.12 -27.13 -6.65
N CYS A 130 -15.40 -28.08 -6.03
CA CYS A 130 -15.60 -29.52 -6.25
C CYS A 130 -15.50 -29.94 -7.73
N LEU A 131 -14.64 -29.26 -8.51
CA LEU A 131 -14.41 -29.61 -9.90
C LEU A 131 -13.83 -31.03 -10.01
N ASN A 132 -14.18 -31.73 -11.08
CA ASN A 132 -13.88 -33.14 -11.31
C ASN A 132 -14.52 -34.10 -10.28
N LEU A 133 -15.49 -33.64 -9.47
CA LEU A 133 -16.27 -34.48 -8.54
C LEU A 133 -17.77 -34.46 -8.92
N SER A 134 -18.57 -35.35 -8.33
CA SER A 134 -20.02 -35.40 -8.55
C SER A 134 -20.77 -34.20 -7.94
N GLU A 135 -20.12 -33.47 -7.04
CA GLU A 135 -20.64 -32.32 -6.29
C GLU A 135 -20.25 -30.98 -6.91
N ALA A 136 -19.62 -30.98 -8.09
CA ALA A 136 -19.20 -29.77 -8.79
C ALA A 136 -20.30 -28.69 -8.77
N SER A 137 -19.95 -27.50 -8.30
CA SER A 137 -20.90 -26.40 -8.14
C SER A 137 -20.23 -25.04 -8.35
N ILE A 138 -21.05 -24.03 -8.64
CA ILE A 138 -20.60 -22.66 -8.78
C ILE A 138 -21.53 -21.74 -8.00
N LYS A 139 -20.94 -20.90 -7.15
CA LYS A 139 -21.61 -19.85 -6.39
C LYS A 139 -21.08 -18.51 -6.88
N TRP A 140 -21.96 -17.55 -7.14
CA TRP A 140 -21.54 -16.22 -7.56
C TRP A 140 -22.46 -15.15 -7.01
N ASN A 141 -21.97 -13.92 -6.95
CA ASN A 141 -22.66 -12.73 -6.50
C ASN A 141 -22.61 -11.68 -7.60
N ILE A 142 -23.75 -11.04 -7.87
CA ILE A 142 -23.86 -9.86 -8.75
C ILE A 142 -24.59 -8.77 -7.97
N ASP A 143 -23.98 -7.60 -7.80
CA ASP A 143 -24.57 -6.47 -7.05
C ASP A 143 -25.15 -6.86 -5.69
N ASN A 144 -24.41 -7.67 -4.93
CA ASN A 144 -24.79 -8.22 -3.61
C ASN A 144 -25.95 -9.23 -3.61
N VAL A 145 -26.38 -9.72 -4.78
CA VAL A 145 -27.33 -10.83 -4.90
C VAL A 145 -26.57 -12.13 -5.13
N SER A 146 -26.77 -13.10 -4.24
CA SER A 146 -26.12 -14.41 -4.29
C SER A 146 -26.91 -15.43 -5.12
N TYR A 147 -26.16 -16.19 -5.92
CA TYR A 147 -26.64 -17.28 -6.75
C TYR A 147 -25.78 -18.52 -6.52
N ASN A 148 -26.39 -19.69 -6.70
CA ASN A 148 -25.71 -20.98 -6.63
C ASN A 148 -26.30 -21.92 -7.68
N LYS A 149 -25.46 -22.70 -8.34
CA LYS A 149 -25.88 -23.75 -9.24
C LYS A 149 -24.96 -24.96 -9.16
N ARG A 150 -25.54 -26.15 -9.12
CA ARG A 150 -24.80 -27.40 -9.31
C ARG A 150 -24.44 -27.55 -10.78
N LEU A 151 -23.15 -27.76 -11.06
CA LEU A 151 -22.65 -28.03 -12.40
C LEU A 151 -22.90 -29.51 -12.75
N LYS A 152 -22.68 -29.87 -14.01
CA LYS A 152 -22.74 -31.27 -14.43
C LYS A 152 -21.73 -32.08 -13.62
N LYS A 153 -22.07 -33.32 -13.24
CA LYS A 153 -21.14 -34.21 -12.51
C LYS A 153 -19.80 -34.30 -13.25
N TYR A 154 -18.70 -34.21 -12.51
CA TYR A 154 -17.33 -34.25 -13.03
C TYR A 154 -16.97 -33.08 -13.97
N SER A 155 -17.65 -31.93 -13.83
CA SER A 155 -17.28 -30.70 -14.55
C SER A 155 -15.87 -30.25 -14.15
N ASN A 156 -15.05 -29.91 -15.14
CA ASN A 156 -13.69 -29.43 -14.95
C ASN A 156 -13.61 -27.89 -15.08
N HIS A 157 -12.39 -27.36 -15.11
CA HIS A 157 -12.13 -25.92 -15.27
C HIS A 157 -12.77 -25.33 -16.53
N ASN A 158 -12.71 -26.02 -17.67
CA ASN A 158 -13.28 -25.54 -18.93
C ASN A 158 -14.80 -25.40 -18.81
N CYS A 159 -15.47 -26.41 -18.25
CA CYS A 159 -16.92 -26.35 -18.02
C CYS A 159 -17.34 -25.19 -17.10
N ALA A 160 -16.54 -24.90 -16.06
CA ALA A 160 -16.80 -23.78 -15.17
C ALA A 160 -16.60 -22.43 -15.88
N LEU A 161 -15.56 -22.29 -16.70
CA LEU A 161 -15.27 -21.08 -17.47
C LEU A 161 -16.30 -20.85 -18.58
N ASP A 162 -16.75 -21.91 -19.25
CA ASP A 162 -17.87 -21.85 -20.20
C ASP A 162 -19.16 -21.39 -19.53
N PHE A 163 -19.43 -21.86 -18.31
CA PHE A 163 -20.58 -21.41 -17.54
C PHE A 163 -20.48 -19.92 -17.19
N ILE A 164 -19.30 -19.46 -16.76
CA ILE A 164 -19.06 -18.05 -16.47
C ILE A 164 -19.30 -17.21 -17.73
N ALA A 165 -18.74 -17.62 -18.87
CA ALA A 165 -18.84 -16.90 -20.14
C ALA A 165 -20.26 -16.82 -20.69
N ASN A 166 -21.00 -17.94 -20.65
CA ASN A 166 -22.29 -18.07 -21.33
C ASN A 166 -23.50 -17.84 -20.42
N VAL A 167 -23.33 -17.88 -19.10
CA VAL A 167 -24.44 -17.74 -18.15
C VAL A 167 -24.28 -16.54 -17.23
N ILE A 168 -23.10 -16.35 -16.64
CA ILE A 168 -22.89 -15.29 -15.64
C ILE A 168 -22.67 -13.94 -16.33
N PHE A 169 -21.75 -13.87 -17.28
CA PHE A 169 -21.41 -12.63 -17.98
C PHE A 169 -22.58 -11.97 -18.74
N PRO A 170 -23.48 -12.71 -19.42
CA PRO A 170 -24.64 -12.10 -20.09
C PRO A 170 -25.60 -11.38 -19.12
N GLN A 171 -25.64 -11.76 -17.84
CA GLN A 171 -26.45 -11.08 -16.82
C GLN A 171 -25.99 -9.63 -16.57
N LYS A 172 -24.78 -9.27 -17.02
CA LYS A 172 -24.20 -7.93 -16.83
C LYS A 172 -23.39 -7.45 -18.04
N GLN A 173 -24.01 -7.51 -19.21
CA GLN A 173 -23.38 -7.15 -20.49
C GLN A 173 -22.83 -5.71 -20.54
N ALA A 174 -23.45 -4.80 -19.78
CA ALA A 174 -23.01 -3.41 -19.63
C ALA A 174 -21.61 -3.24 -18.99
N ILE A 175 -21.02 -4.31 -18.44
CA ILE A 175 -19.69 -4.25 -17.83
C ILE A 175 -18.64 -4.97 -18.67
N LEU A 176 -19.04 -5.95 -19.49
CA LEU A 176 -18.12 -6.70 -20.33
C LEU A 176 -17.32 -5.79 -21.27
N HIS A 177 -17.96 -4.75 -21.83
CA HIS A 177 -17.28 -3.79 -22.70
C HIS A 177 -16.32 -2.85 -21.96
N LYS A 178 -16.39 -2.78 -20.63
CA LYS A 178 -15.50 -1.97 -19.79
C LYS A 178 -14.27 -2.74 -19.31
N ILE A 179 -14.22 -4.06 -19.51
CA ILE A 179 -13.07 -4.88 -19.11
C ILE A 179 -11.86 -4.47 -19.95
N CYS A 180 -10.82 -3.95 -19.29
CA CYS A 180 -9.62 -3.43 -19.94
C CYS A 180 -8.42 -4.38 -19.88
N GLY A 181 -8.49 -5.44 -19.07
CA GLY A 181 -7.42 -6.43 -18.89
C GLY A 181 -7.87 -7.57 -17.98
N ILE A 182 -7.05 -8.62 -17.92
CA ILE A 182 -7.35 -9.83 -17.13
C ILE A 182 -6.10 -10.17 -16.31
N GLY A 183 -6.25 -10.26 -15.00
CA GLY A 183 -5.18 -10.66 -14.08
C GLY A 183 -5.28 -12.13 -13.72
N HIS A 184 -4.17 -12.85 -13.82
CA HIS A 184 -4.05 -14.27 -13.45
C HIS A 184 -3.09 -14.41 -12.28
N ARG A 185 -3.55 -14.97 -11.16
CA ARG A 185 -2.67 -15.39 -10.07
C ARG A 185 -1.95 -16.67 -10.48
N ILE A 186 -0.62 -16.64 -10.40
CA ILE A 186 0.25 -17.78 -10.71
C ILE A 186 1.01 -18.16 -9.44
N VAL A 187 0.90 -19.41 -9.00
CA VAL A 187 1.60 -19.89 -7.80
C VAL A 187 3.11 -19.86 -7.98
N HIS A 188 3.64 -20.38 -9.09
CA HIS A 188 5.09 -20.50 -9.27
C HIS A 188 5.59 -19.90 -10.59
N GLY A 189 6.49 -18.91 -10.49
CA GLY A 189 7.13 -18.25 -11.64
C GLY A 189 8.55 -18.74 -11.94
N GLY A 190 9.09 -19.63 -11.10
CA GLY A 190 10.50 -20.04 -11.17
C GLY A 190 11.45 -18.87 -10.90
N LYS A 191 12.72 -19.02 -11.30
CA LYS A 191 13.75 -17.98 -11.11
C LYS A 191 13.59 -16.78 -12.05
N LYS A 192 12.96 -16.98 -13.22
CA LYS A 192 12.90 -15.98 -14.30
C LYS A 192 11.82 -14.92 -14.10
N CYS A 193 10.71 -15.27 -13.44
CA CYS A 193 9.57 -14.36 -13.23
C CYS A 193 9.66 -13.67 -11.87
N THR A 194 10.45 -12.59 -11.79
CA THR A 194 10.70 -11.84 -10.54
C THR A 194 9.68 -10.74 -10.25
N LYS A 195 8.74 -10.49 -11.17
CA LYS A 195 7.69 -9.47 -11.06
C LYS A 195 6.50 -9.86 -11.93
N SER A 196 5.36 -9.20 -11.74
CA SER A 196 4.21 -9.32 -12.63
C SER A 196 4.57 -8.96 -14.07
N ALA A 197 3.98 -9.64 -15.04
CA ALA A 197 4.30 -9.47 -16.45
C ALA A 197 3.07 -9.63 -17.34
N ILE A 198 3.04 -8.91 -18.47
CA ILE A 198 2.07 -9.16 -19.54
C ILE A 198 2.34 -10.56 -20.10
N ILE A 199 1.28 -11.35 -20.28
CA ILE A 199 1.39 -12.72 -20.78
C ILE A 199 1.68 -12.68 -22.28
N ASP A 200 2.89 -13.13 -22.62
CA ASP A 200 3.34 -13.45 -23.97
C ASP A 200 3.81 -14.91 -24.04
N GLU A 201 4.33 -15.34 -25.19
CA GLU A 201 4.83 -16.71 -25.38
C GLU A 201 5.95 -17.07 -24.39
N LYS A 202 6.84 -16.12 -24.11
CA LYS A 202 7.97 -16.31 -23.19
C LYS A 202 7.49 -16.49 -21.75
N ILE A 203 6.51 -15.71 -21.31
CA ILE A 203 5.91 -15.85 -19.98
C ILE A 203 5.16 -17.18 -19.87
N LEU A 204 4.42 -17.58 -20.90
CA LEU A 204 3.75 -18.89 -20.93
C LEU A 204 4.76 -20.04 -20.82
N GLU A 205 5.87 -19.96 -21.55
CA GLU A 205 6.95 -20.94 -21.48
C GLU A 205 7.58 -20.98 -20.08
N ASN A 206 7.83 -19.82 -19.45
CA ASN A 206 8.34 -19.77 -18.08
C ASN A 206 7.37 -20.41 -17.07
N ILE A 207 6.06 -20.18 -17.21
CA ILE A 207 5.03 -20.81 -16.36
C ILE A 207 5.03 -22.34 -16.55
N LYS A 208 5.16 -22.82 -17.80
CA LYS A 208 5.28 -24.24 -18.12
C LYS A 208 6.53 -24.88 -17.52
N ASN A 209 7.68 -24.22 -17.67
CA ASN A 209 8.94 -24.69 -17.10
C ASN A 209 8.93 -24.71 -15.57
N ALA A 210 8.05 -23.93 -14.93
CA ALA A 210 7.85 -23.94 -13.49
C ALA A 210 6.84 -24.99 -12.98
N ILE A 211 6.20 -25.78 -13.86
CA ILE A 211 5.25 -26.84 -13.48
C ILE A 211 5.86 -27.84 -12.48
N PRO A 212 7.12 -28.31 -12.62
CA PRO A 212 7.70 -29.24 -11.65
C PRO A 212 7.67 -28.73 -10.20
N PHE A 213 7.71 -27.41 -9.99
CA PHE A 213 7.64 -26.79 -8.66
C PHE A 213 6.22 -26.58 -8.15
N ALA A 214 5.22 -26.58 -9.04
CA ALA A 214 3.80 -26.42 -8.68
C ALA A 214 2.87 -27.26 -9.59
N PRO A 215 3.01 -28.60 -9.57
CA PRO A 215 2.41 -29.48 -10.58
C PRO A 215 0.89 -29.52 -10.55
N LEU A 216 0.27 -29.22 -9.40
CA LEU A 216 -1.18 -29.19 -9.25
C LEU A 216 -1.79 -27.80 -9.48
N HIS A 217 -0.97 -26.75 -9.58
CA HIS A 217 -1.44 -25.36 -9.65
C HIS A 217 -1.18 -24.75 -11.03
N ASN A 218 0.07 -24.75 -11.50
CA ASN A 218 0.44 -24.11 -12.75
C ASN A 218 -0.32 -24.64 -13.98
N PRO A 219 -0.59 -25.95 -14.13
CA PRO A 219 -1.43 -26.44 -15.22
C PRO A 219 -2.85 -25.87 -15.21
N ALA A 220 -3.47 -25.75 -14.03
CA ALA A 220 -4.79 -25.13 -13.91
C ALA A 220 -4.77 -23.64 -14.27
N HIS A 221 -3.70 -22.92 -13.92
CA HIS A 221 -3.52 -21.53 -14.32
C HIS A 221 -3.40 -21.38 -15.84
N LEU A 222 -2.65 -22.27 -16.51
CA LEU A 222 -2.51 -22.26 -17.96
C LEU A 222 -3.86 -22.50 -18.67
N ILE A 223 -4.71 -23.38 -18.12
CA ILE A 223 -6.08 -23.57 -18.61
C ILE A 223 -6.88 -22.26 -18.51
N GLY A 224 -6.87 -21.62 -17.33
CA GLY A 224 -7.57 -20.35 -17.14
C GLY A 224 -7.09 -19.24 -18.10
N ILE A 225 -5.78 -19.17 -18.36
CA ILE A 225 -5.21 -18.24 -19.34
C ILE A 225 -5.72 -18.55 -20.75
N GLN A 226 -5.64 -19.81 -21.19
CA GLN A 226 -6.08 -20.23 -22.52
C GLN A 226 -7.58 -19.97 -22.75
N GLU A 227 -8.42 -20.29 -21.77
CA GLU A 227 -9.85 -19.99 -21.85
C GLU A 227 -10.13 -18.49 -21.87
N SER A 228 -9.36 -17.70 -21.12
CA SER A 228 -9.50 -16.23 -21.16
C SER A 228 -9.21 -15.65 -22.55
N PHE A 229 -8.28 -16.23 -23.32
CA PHE A 229 -8.03 -15.83 -24.71
C PHE A 229 -9.20 -16.14 -25.64
N LYS A 230 -9.93 -17.23 -25.40
CA LYS A 230 -11.13 -17.60 -26.17
C LYS A 230 -12.32 -16.71 -25.84
N ILE A 231 -12.56 -16.45 -24.55
CA ILE A 231 -13.69 -15.65 -24.07
C ILE A 231 -13.49 -14.16 -24.40
N PHE A 232 -12.26 -13.66 -24.29
CA PHE A 232 -11.92 -12.25 -24.49
C PHE A 232 -10.83 -12.06 -25.55
N PRO A 233 -11.11 -12.35 -26.84
CA PRO A 233 -10.10 -12.28 -27.90
C PRO A 233 -9.50 -10.87 -28.08
N LYS A 234 -10.31 -9.82 -27.80
CA LYS A 234 -9.86 -8.42 -27.84
C LYS A 234 -8.84 -8.08 -26.74
N LEU A 235 -8.73 -8.89 -25.70
CA LEU A 235 -7.87 -8.66 -24.53
C LEU A 235 -6.65 -9.60 -24.47
N ILE A 236 -6.37 -10.40 -25.50
CA ILE A 236 -5.24 -11.35 -25.51
C ILE A 236 -3.93 -10.65 -25.09
N LYS A 237 -3.63 -9.48 -25.65
CA LYS A 237 -2.42 -8.69 -25.33
C LYS A 237 -2.48 -7.91 -24.00
N LYS A 238 -3.55 -8.09 -23.22
CA LYS A 238 -3.81 -7.39 -21.94
C LYS A 238 -4.06 -8.35 -20.79
N ASN A 239 -3.61 -9.60 -20.94
CA ASN A 239 -3.55 -10.56 -19.86
C ASN A 239 -2.26 -10.37 -19.08
N VAL A 240 -2.33 -10.42 -17.74
CA VAL A 240 -1.19 -10.19 -16.84
C VAL A 240 -1.07 -11.36 -15.89
N ALA A 241 0.13 -11.93 -15.79
CA ALA A 241 0.48 -12.91 -14.77
C ALA A 241 1.05 -12.20 -13.54
N VAL A 242 0.52 -12.54 -12.36
CA VAL A 242 0.99 -12.06 -11.06
C VAL A 242 1.45 -13.26 -10.24
N PHE A 243 2.74 -13.32 -9.90
CA PHE A 243 3.36 -14.51 -9.34
C PHE A 243 3.49 -14.42 -7.81
N ASP A 244 3.01 -15.45 -7.10
CA ASP A 244 3.15 -15.57 -5.64
C ASP A 244 4.62 -15.65 -5.19
N THR A 245 5.51 -16.09 -6.08
CA THR A 245 6.95 -16.27 -5.83
C THR A 245 7.78 -15.03 -6.14
N ALA A 246 7.21 -14.02 -6.81
CA ALA A 246 7.95 -12.84 -7.28
C ALA A 246 8.50 -12.00 -6.12
N PHE A 247 7.68 -11.72 -5.10
CA PHE A 247 8.06 -10.92 -3.93
C PHE A 247 9.31 -11.46 -3.23
N HIS A 248 9.45 -12.79 -3.20
CA HIS A 248 10.50 -13.50 -2.47
C HIS A 248 11.81 -13.62 -3.26
N GLN A 249 11.86 -13.17 -4.53
CA GLN A 249 13.08 -13.30 -5.35
C GLN A 249 14.24 -12.41 -4.87
N THR A 250 13.99 -11.51 -3.92
CA THR A 250 15.00 -10.70 -3.24
C THR A 250 15.68 -11.41 -2.07
N MET A 251 15.23 -12.62 -1.69
CA MET A 251 15.91 -13.42 -0.67
C MET A 251 17.38 -13.64 -1.06
N PRO A 252 18.34 -13.40 -0.15
CA PRO A 252 19.75 -13.64 -0.43
C PRO A 252 20.06 -15.14 -0.43
N GLU A 253 21.24 -15.51 -0.94
CA GLU A 253 21.63 -16.91 -1.19
C GLU A 253 21.58 -17.77 0.06
N GLU A 254 22.06 -17.24 1.17
CA GLU A 254 22.07 -17.89 2.48
C GLU A 254 20.64 -18.21 2.97
N SER A 255 19.65 -17.44 2.50
CA SER A 255 18.25 -17.61 2.85
C SER A 255 17.50 -18.53 1.89
N TYR A 256 17.85 -18.60 0.60
CA TYR A 256 17.13 -19.48 -0.33
C TYR A 256 17.76 -20.86 -0.51
N LEU A 257 19.04 -21.03 -0.22
CA LEU A 257 19.68 -22.34 -0.32
C LEU A 257 19.27 -23.25 0.83
N TYR A 258 19.09 -24.52 0.51
CA TYR A 258 18.94 -25.59 1.49
C TYR A 258 20.31 -26.16 1.85
N ALA A 259 20.42 -26.76 3.05
CA ALA A 259 21.61 -27.47 3.50
C ALA A 259 21.70 -28.87 2.86
N ILE A 260 21.75 -28.91 1.52
CA ILE A 260 21.89 -30.10 0.68
C ILE A 260 23.02 -29.87 -0.34
N PRO A 261 23.50 -30.90 -1.07
CA PRO A 261 24.56 -30.70 -2.05
C PRO A 261 24.22 -29.62 -3.07
N TYR A 262 25.17 -28.72 -3.33
CA TYR A 262 24.97 -27.54 -4.18
C TYR A 262 24.55 -27.87 -5.62
N SER A 263 24.87 -29.08 -6.10
CA SER A 263 24.41 -29.59 -7.41
C SER A 263 22.88 -29.59 -7.53
N PHE A 264 22.13 -29.83 -6.45
CA PHE A 264 20.66 -29.80 -6.47
C PHE A 264 20.12 -28.42 -6.84
N TYR A 265 20.76 -27.35 -6.35
CA TYR A 265 20.44 -25.99 -6.77
C TYR A 265 20.90 -25.72 -8.21
N LYS A 266 22.15 -26.06 -8.52
CA LYS A 266 22.78 -25.73 -9.81
C LYS A 266 22.10 -26.42 -11.00
N ASP A 267 21.75 -27.68 -10.84
CA ASP A 267 21.30 -28.54 -11.94
C ASP A 267 19.77 -28.64 -12.01
N TYR A 268 19.07 -28.46 -10.88
CA TYR A 268 17.62 -28.64 -10.77
C TYR A 268 16.87 -27.44 -10.17
N ASP A 269 17.56 -26.32 -9.89
CA ASP A 269 16.96 -25.11 -9.34
C ASP A 269 16.21 -25.34 -8.01
N ILE A 270 16.65 -26.31 -7.21
CA ILE A 270 16.07 -26.60 -5.89
C ILE A 270 16.50 -25.52 -4.88
N ARG A 271 15.53 -24.69 -4.48
CA ARG A 271 15.71 -23.56 -3.56
C ARG A 271 14.39 -23.20 -2.88
N ARG A 272 14.44 -22.35 -1.85
CA ARG A 272 13.25 -21.65 -1.35
C ARG A 272 12.81 -20.61 -2.38
N TYR A 273 11.54 -20.70 -2.79
CA TYR A 273 10.89 -19.71 -3.65
C TYR A 273 9.87 -18.84 -2.89
N GLY A 274 9.41 -19.30 -1.73
CA GLY A 274 8.33 -18.65 -0.98
C GLY A 274 6.94 -18.88 -1.60
N ALA A 275 5.90 -18.42 -0.90
CA ALA A 275 4.51 -18.47 -1.35
C ALA A 275 3.76 -17.23 -0.84
N HIS A 276 2.54 -17.00 -1.32
CA HIS A 276 1.70 -15.88 -0.88
C HIS A 276 2.37 -14.49 -1.00
N GLY A 277 3.34 -14.33 -1.90
CA GLY A 277 4.11 -13.10 -2.02
C GLY A 277 3.25 -11.88 -2.38
N ILE A 278 2.13 -12.07 -3.06
CA ILE A 278 1.15 -11.00 -3.34
C ILE A 278 0.59 -10.44 -2.03
N SER A 279 0.23 -11.31 -1.08
CA SER A 279 -0.30 -10.91 0.22
C SER A 279 0.80 -10.29 1.08
N HIS A 280 1.99 -10.91 1.14
CA HIS A 280 3.12 -10.31 1.87
C HIS A 280 3.47 -8.92 1.35
N TYR A 281 3.48 -8.71 0.04
CA TYR A 281 3.69 -7.40 -0.56
C TYR A 281 2.61 -6.39 -0.14
N TYR A 282 1.34 -6.78 -0.24
CA TYR A 282 0.21 -5.92 0.13
C TYR A 282 0.24 -5.53 1.61
N GLU A 283 0.41 -6.50 2.50
CA GLU A 283 0.50 -6.27 3.94
C GLU A 283 1.75 -5.45 4.29
N MET A 284 2.89 -5.66 3.63
CA MET A 284 4.09 -4.84 3.84
C MET A 284 3.90 -3.41 3.36
N GLU A 285 3.23 -3.17 2.22
CA GLU A 285 2.92 -1.80 1.82
C GLU A 285 1.99 -1.11 2.81
N ASP A 286 0.96 -1.81 3.30
CA ASP A 286 0.04 -1.24 4.28
C ASP A 286 0.73 -1.02 5.63
N LEU A 287 1.56 -1.96 6.08
CA LEU A 287 2.39 -1.85 7.27
C LEU A 287 3.42 -0.74 7.15
N LEU A 288 4.10 -0.55 6.01
CA LEU A 288 5.03 0.56 5.83
C LEU A 288 4.30 1.90 5.98
N LEU A 289 3.09 2.01 5.46
CA LEU A 289 2.25 3.20 5.64
C LEU A 289 1.87 3.41 7.12
N GLN A 290 1.67 2.33 7.89
CA GLN A 290 1.39 2.39 9.33
C GLN A 290 2.65 2.59 10.19
N PHE A 291 3.79 1.99 9.86
CA PHE A 291 5.04 2.02 10.64
C PHE A 291 5.80 3.32 10.49
N VAL A 292 5.69 4.03 9.35
CA VAL A 292 6.16 5.42 9.31
C VAL A 292 5.39 6.28 10.33
N MET A 293 4.19 5.87 10.76
CA MET A 293 3.48 6.52 11.87
C MET A 293 3.96 6.07 13.27
N VAL A 294 4.45 4.83 13.44
CA VAL A 294 4.80 4.26 14.77
C VAL A 294 6.29 4.33 15.11
N SER A 295 7.20 4.12 14.14
CA SER A 295 8.66 4.12 14.36
C SER A 295 9.24 5.51 14.69
N CYS A 296 8.40 6.53 14.75
CA CYS A 296 8.79 7.91 14.99
C CYS A 296 8.11 8.52 16.23
N MET A 297 7.64 7.69 17.17
CA MET A 297 7.42 8.12 18.55
C MET A 297 8.78 8.18 19.25
N SER A 298 9.59 9.18 18.88
CA SER A 298 10.81 9.49 19.64
C SER A 298 10.37 9.94 21.02
N LYS A 299 10.71 9.16 22.05
CA LYS A 299 10.52 9.61 23.41
C LYS A 299 11.31 10.90 23.63
N ILE A 300 10.63 11.91 24.15
CA ILE A 300 11.18 13.24 24.44
C ILE A 300 11.51 13.27 25.93
N LYS A 301 12.63 13.91 26.26
CA LYS A 301 13.03 14.16 27.65
C LYS A 301 12.54 15.55 28.08
N GLY A 302 12.18 15.66 29.34
CA GLY A 302 11.69 16.90 29.93
C GLY A 302 11.75 16.86 31.44
N ASN A 303 11.48 18.02 32.04
CA ASN A 303 11.37 18.16 33.48
C ASN A 303 9.92 18.43 33.86
N VAL A 304 9.46 17.79 34.92
CA VAL A 304 8.12 18.01 35.46
C VAL A 304 8.03 19.43 35.99
N LYS A 305 7.16 20.24 35.40
CA LYS A 305 6.94 21.63 35.82
C LYS A 305 6.16 21.71 37.12
N TRP A 306 5.15 20.87 37.25
CA TRP A 306 4.42 20.60 38.49
C TRP A 306 3.50 19.40 38.29
N PHE A 307 3.16 18.70 39.36
CA PHE A 307 2.16 17.65 39.36
C PHE A 307 1.31 17.74 40.62
N ASN A 308 -0.02 17.69 40.47
CA ASN A 308 -0.94 17.72 41.60
C ASN A 308 -1.41 16.29 41.88
N GLU A 309 -0.94 15.74 43.00
CA GLU A 309 -1.21 14.34 43.38
C GLU A 309 -2.69 14.08 43.68
N SER A 310 -3.39 15.04 44.30
CA SER A 310 -4.80 14.89 44.65
C SER A 310 -5.72 14.97 43.43
N LYS A 311 -5.33 15.74 42.40
CA LYS A 311 -6.07 15.86 41.14
C LYS A 311 -5.59 14.90 40.05
N GLY A 312 -4.43 14.25 40.23
CA GLY A 312 -3.89 13.25 39.31
C GLY A 312 -3.38 13.80 37.97
N PHE A 313 -2.99 15.07 37.89
CA PHE A 313 -2.46 15.66 36.66
C PHE A 313 -1.42 16.74 36.90
N GLY A 314 -0.65 17.06 35.86
CA GLY A 314 0.41 18.06 35.90
C GLY A 314 0.84 18.52 34.50
N PHE A 315 2.01 19.16 34.45
CA PHE A 315 2.64 19.57 33.19
C PHE A 315 4.13 19.23 33.20
N ILE A 316 4.64 18.87 32.02
CA ILE A 316 6.06 18.61 31.77
C ILE A 316 6.56 19.67 30.79
N THR A 317 7.73 20.25 31.08
CA THR A 317 8.44 21.16 30.18
C THR A 317 9.45 20.35 29.36
N PRO A 318 9.24 20.21 28.03
CA PRO A 318 10.14 19.47 27.16
C PRO A 318 11.52 20.13 27.01
N GLU A 319 12.59 19.34 26.91
CA GLU A 319 13.96 19.85 26.67
C GLU A 319 14.17 20.39 25.24
N ASP A 320 13.30 20.02 24.30
CA ASP A 320 13.36 20.46 22.91
C ASP A 320 12.85 21.91 22.69
N GLY A 321 12.44 22.59 23.77
CA GLY A 321 11.94 23.96 23.76
C GLY A 321 10.51 24.11 23.26
N SER A 322 9.78 23.01 23.08
CA SER A 322 8.35 23.04 22.77
C SER A 322 7.49 23.46 23.97
N LYS A 323 6.18 23.67 23.74
CA LYS A 323 5.25 24.11 24.80
C LYS A 323 5.08 23.05 25.86
N ASP A 324 4.76 23.48 27.09
CA ASP A 324 4.44 22.58 28.20
C ASP A 324 3.35 21.57 27.79
N VAL A 325 3.59 20.31 28.17
CA VAL A 325 2.78 19.16 27.80
C VAL A 325 2.00 18.71 29.02
N PHE A 326 0.68 18.53 28.86
CA PHE A 326 -0.19 18.03 29.93
C PHE A 326 0.15 16.58 30.26
N VAL A 327 0.19 16.18 31.53
CA VAL A 327 0.38 14.78 31.94
C VAL A 327 -0.72 14.37 32.91
N HIS A 328 -1.30 13.18 32.71
CA HIS A 328 -2.26 12.57 33.62
C HIS A 328 -1.63 11.34 34.29
N PHE A 329 -2.04 11.01 35.52
CA PHE A 329 -1.47 9.89 36.27
C PHE A 329 -1.55 8.56 35.50
N SER A 330 -2.59 8.37 34.68
CA SER A 330 -2.76 7.17 33.86
C SER A 330 -1.63 6.97 32.84
N ALA A 331 -0.97 8.06 32.43
CA ALA A 331 0.14 8.02 31.49
C ALA A 331 1.47 7.61 32.14
N ILE A 332 1.57 7.62 33.48
CA ILE A 332 2.79 7.28 34.22
C ILE A 332 2.95 5.75 34.27
N GLN A 333 4.13 5.29 33.86
CA GLN A 333 4.56 3.90 33.90
C GLN A 333 5.41 3.65 35.14
N SER A 334 4.74 3.45 36.28
CA SER A 334 5.37 3.03 37.54
C SER A 334 4.53 1.95 38.23
N ASN A 335 5.19 1.13 39.04
CA ASN A 335 4.52 0.21 39.96
C ASN A 335 4.22 0.96 41.26
N GLY A 336 2.95 1.01 41.67
CA GLY A 336 2.51 1.70 42.90
C GLY A 336 1.80 3.03 42.61
N PHE A 337 1.94 3.99 43.53
CA PHE A 337 1.28 5.29 43.43
C PHE A 337 1.88 6.12 42.28
N LYS A 338 1.04 6.53 41.34
CA LYS A 338 1.44 7.21 40.11
C LYS A 338 1.54 8.72 40.31
N THR A 339 2.72 9.19 40.74
CA THR A 339 3.04 10.60 40.97
C THR A 339 4.35 11.00 40.30
N LEU A 340 4.57 12.31 40.20
CA LEU A 340 5.77 12.95 39.66
C LEU A 340 6.18 14.12 40.57
N ALA A 341 7.46 14.22 40.92
CA ALA A 341 7.97 15.35 41.70
C ALA A 341 8.28 16.55 40.78
N GLU A 342 8.10 17.78 41.29
CA GLU A 342 8.52 18.99 40.57
C GLU A 342 10.03 18.97 40.31
N GLY A 343 10.44 19.31 39.09
CA GLY A 343 11.81 19.23 38.61
C GLY A 343 12.29 17.81 38.24
N GLN A 344 11.47 16.78 38.45
CA GLN A 344 11.84 15.40 38.14
C GLN A 344 12.03 15.22 36.63
N ARG A 345 13.10 14.52 36.26
CA ARG A 345 13.40 14.23 34.86
C ARG A 345 12.59 13.03 34.39
N VAL A 346 11.96 13.19 33.24
CA VAL A 346 11.06 12.19 32.67
C VAL A 346 11.30 12.06 31.18
N GLU A 347 11.04 10.86 30.68
CA GLU A 347 11.01 10.52 29.29
C GLU A 347 9.58 10.11 28.92
N PHE A 348 9.02 10.68 27.84
CA PHE A 348 7.61 10.54 27.50
C PHE A 348 7.34 10.75 26.01
N GLU A 349 6.14 10.40 25.56
CA GLU A 349 5.68 10.59 24.20
C GLU A 349 4.63 11.71 24.12
N ILE A 350 4.76 12.63 23.17
CA ILE A 350 3.75 13.67 22.95
C ILE A 350 2.63 13.13 22.06
N THR A 351 1.42 13.19 22.58
CA THR A 351 0.16 12.84 21.92
C THR A 351 -0.79 14.04 21.90
N ASN A 352 -1.87 13.99 21.11
CA ASN A 352 -2.89 15.04 21.13
C ASN A 352 -4.03 14.66 22.08
N GLY A 353 -4.14 15.37 23.20
CA GLY A 353 -5.26 15.27 24.12
C GLY A 353 -6.39 16.25 23.79
N ALA A 354 -7.52 16.12 24.46
CA ALA A 354 -8.72 16.95 24.25
C ALA A 354 -8.49 18.47 24.48
N LYS A 355 -7.44 18.84 25.21
CA LYS A 355 -7.09 20.23 25.54
C LYS A 355 -5.70 20.66 25.05
N GLY A 356 -5.10 19.91 24.11
CA GLY A 356 -3.78 20.20 23.56
C GLY A 356 -2.77 19.06 23.76
N PRO A 357 -1.46 19.34 23.59
CA PRO A 357 -0.40 18.33 23.73
C PRO A 357 -0.46 17.63 25.09
N SER A 358 -0.45 16.30 25.07
CA SER A 358 -0.52 15.43 26.26
C SER A 358 0.58 14.39 26.24
N ALA A 359 1.16 14.09 27.39
CA ALA A 359 2.19 13.09 27.57
C ALA A 359 1.55 11.70 27.70
N ALA A 360 2.13 10.72 27.02
CA ALA A 360 1.83 9.31 27.11
C ALA A 360 3.10 8.54 27.48
N HIS A 361 2.95 7.34 28.05
CA HIS A 361 4.04 6.42 28.37
C HIS A 361 5.19 7.08 29.15
N VAL A 362 4.85 7.87 30.18
CA VAL A 362 5.80 8.64 30.97
C VAL A 362 6.60 7.72 31.89
N THR A 363 7.91 7.72 31.73
CA THR A 363 8.87 7.01 32.59
C THR A 363 9.81 8.00 33.23
N THR A 364 10.08 7.85 34.53
CA THR A 364 11.09 8.63 35.25
C THR A 364 12.48 8.14 34.87
N ILE A 365 13.44 9.05 34.65
CA ILE A 365 14.82 8.73 34.23
C ILE A 365 15.88 9.31 35.16
#